data_AF-A0A845A933-F1
#
_entry.id   AF-A0A845A933-F1
#
_cell.length_a   1.000
_cell.length_b   1.000
_cell.length_c   1.000
_cell.angle_alpha   90.00
_cell.angle_beta   90.00
_cell.angle_gamma   90.00
#
_symmetry.space_group_name_H-M   'P 1'
#
loop_
_entity.id
_entity.type
_entity.pdbx_description
1 polymer ?
#
loop_
_entity_poly.entity_id
_entity_poly.type
_entity_poly.pdbx_seq_one_letter_code
_entity_poly.pdbx_strand_id
1 'polypeptide(L)'
;MDKKNAFDRLNNRSKYCSMNAWQYLIHADQIAGLAPTVSFFCVTHAVEEAVAAFIWSAKMHGYKDLASCINLKDHHQKAVVSAFAKMVATDAGEANIKFTLHPEKDDLFARIDCPDGPNIYPLNLKLLSYNPDSEDESLEFVLKAFESNFNDENAMIKKINRQSTLRNDVIYASKSGIPHMTDGNLQLQLREYGLVTMGLIWAAIDLSRHKDERIPLVAQVLGAAKRIADKAARKDKAARKDKAK
;
A
#
# COMPACT_ATOMS: atom_id res chain seq x y z
N MET A 1 -0.47 6.83 -32.60
CA MET A 1 -0.23 7.35 -31.23
C MET A 1 0.60 6.29 -30.53
N ASP A 2 1.88 6.54 -30.27
CA ASP A 2 2.72 5.55 -29.57
C ASP A 2 2.11 5.28 -28.19
N LYS A 3 1.78 4.02 -27.92
CA LYS A 3 1.34 3.57 -26.59
C LYS A 3 2.51 3.73 -25.63
N LYS A 4 2.64 4.91 -25.03
CA LYS A 4 3.62 5.15 -23.96
C LYS A 4 3.31 4.21 -22.81
N ASN A 5 4.33 3.54 -22.29
CA ASN A 5 4.18 2.68 -21.12
C ASN A 5 3.70 3.56 -19.95
N ALA A 6 2.70 3.10 -19.18
CA ALA A 6 2.17 3.85 -18.04
C ALA A 6 3.28 4.28 -17.04
N PHE A 7 4.36 3.50 -16.94
CA PHE A 7 5.52 3.80 -16.10
C PHE A 7 6.44 4.89 -16.66
N ASP A 8 6.35 5.25 -17.95
CA ASP A 8 7.15 6.34 -18.54
C ASP A 8 6.78 7.71 -17.98
N ARG A 9 5.65 7.78 -17.27
CA ARG A 9 5.23 8.98 -16.54
C ARG A 9 5.97 9.15 -15.22
N LEU A 10 6.52 8.08 -14.65
CA LEU A 10 7.20 8.10 -13.36
C LEU A 10 8.66 8.54 -13.49
N ASN A 11 9.18 9.21 -12.46
CA ASN A 11 10.61 9.47 -12.33
C ASN A 11 11.42 8.15 -12.18
N ASN A 12 12.73 8.18 -12.43
CA ASN A 12 13.60 6.98 -12.47
C ASN A 12 13.38 6.00 -11.30
N ARG A 13 13.45 6.46 -10.05
CA ARG A 13 13.33 5.55 -8.89
C ARG A 13 11.92 4.98 -8.76
N SER A 14 10.90 5.82 -8.89
CA SER A 14 9.50 5.35 -8.88
C SER A 14 9.22 4.38 -10.01
N LYS A 15 9.71 4.66 -11.22
CA LYS A 15 9.57 3.82 -12.42
C LYS A 15 10.13 2.42 -12.18
N TYR A 16 11.40 2.32 -11.77
CA TYR A 16 12.03 1.01 -11.56
C TYR A 16 11.39 0.22 -10.42
N CYS A 17 11.03 0.88 -9.32
CA CYS A 17 10.30 0.22 -8.23
C CYS A 17 8.91 -0.28 -8.68
N SER A 18 8.16 0.50 -9.47
CA SER A 18 6.87 0.05 -10.02
C SER A 18 7.03 -1.13 -10.99
N MET A 19 8.04 -1.08 -11.86
CA MET A 19 8.35 -2.19 -12.78
C MET A 19 8.72 -3.47 -12.02
N ASN A 20 9.56 -3.37 -10.98
CA ASN A 20 9.94 -4.49 -10.14
C ASN A 20 8.72 -5.06 -9.41
N ALA A 21 7.90 -4.20 -8.80
CA ALA A 21 6.68 -4.62 -8.12
C ALA A 21 5.76 -5.40 -9.06
N TRP A 22 5.54 -4.90 -10.27
CA TRP A 22 4.75 -5.58 -11.29
C TRP A 22 5.33 -6.94 -11.70
N GLN A 23 6.65 -7.01 -11.92
CA GLN A 23 7.32 -8.28 -12.26
C GLN A 23 7.20 -9.30 -11.13
N TYR A 24 7.35 -8.89 -9.87
CA TYR A 24 7.18 -9.79 -8.74
C TYR A 24 5.74 -10.30 -8.59
N LEU A 25 4.72 -9.49 -8.92
CA LEU A 25 3.34 -9.98 -8.99
C LEU A 25 3.16 -11.06 -10.06
N ILE A 26 3.69 -10.83 -11.27
CA ILE A 26 3.64 -11.82 -12.35
C ILE A 26 4.32 -13.12 -11.92
N HIS A 27 5.52 -13.02 -11.34
CA HIS A 27 6.22 -14.20 -10.85
C HIS A 27 5.45 -14.92 -9.75
N ALA A 28 4.83 -14.18 -8.82
CA ALA A 28 4.02 -14.77 -7.76
C ALA A 28 2.87 -15.61 -8.32
N ASP A 29 2.16 -15.09 -9.33
CA ASP A 29 1.08 -15.80 -10.00
C ASP A 29 1.57 -17.04 -10.75
N GLN A 30 2.62 -16.89 -11.58
CA GLN A 30 3.18 -17.97 -12.40
C GLN A 30 3.69 -19.17 -11.58
N ILE A 31 4.20 -18.93 -10.37
CA ILE A 31 4.77 -19.98 -9.52
C ILE A 31 3.84 -20.41 -8.39
N ALA A 32 2.62 -19.87 -8.30
CA ALA A 32 1.70 -20.12 -7.19
C ALA A 32 1.43 -21.62 -6.96
N GLY A 33 1.20 -22.37 -8.04
CA GLY A 33 0.94 -23.82 -7.98
C GLY A 33 2.20 -24.69 -7.88
N LEU A 34 3.39 -24.12 -8.07
CA LEU A 34 4.66 -24.87 -8.09
C LEU A 34 5.46 -24.68 -6.79
N ALA A 35 5.47 -23.46 -6.27
CA ALA A 35 6.22 -23.08 -5.08
C ALA A 35 5.43 -22.06 -4.25
N PRO A 36 4.38 -22.49 -3.52
CA PRO A 36 3.52 -21.61 -2.71
C PRO A 36 4.27 -20.62 -1.82
N THR A 37 5.30 -21.10 -1.12
CA THR A 37 6.15 -20.29 -0.23
C THR A 37 6.90 -19.20 -0.99
N VAL A 38 7.46 -19.53 -2.17
CA VAL A 38 8.20 -18.58 -3.01
C VAL A 38 7.23 -17.60 -3.67
N SER A 39 6.06 -18.07 -4.11
CA SER A 39 4.98 -17.22 -4.63
C SER A 39 4.57 -16.15 -3.62
N PHE A 40 4.36 -16.54 -2.36
CA PHE A 40 4.04 -15.57 -1.31
C PHE A 40 5.19 -14.61 -0.99
N PHE A 41 6.44 -15.10 -1.03
CA PHE A 41 7.58 -14.19 -0.91
C PHE A 41 7.58 -13.14 -2.04
N CYS A 42 7.36 -13.58 -3.29
CA CYS A 42 7.27 -12.67 -4.44
C CYS A 42 6.16 -11.64 -4.24
N VAL A 43 4.96 -12.03 -3.82
CA VAL A 43 3.85 -11.08 -3.65
C VAL A 43 4.10 -10.10 -2.50
N THR A 44 4.70 -10.54 -1.38
CA THR A 44 5.04 -9.65 -0.27
C THR A 44 6.15 -8.67 -0.65
N HIS A 45 7.14 -9.12 -1.42
CA HIS A 45 8.20 -8.26 -1.92
C HIS A 45 7.70 -7.27 -3.00
N ALA A 46 6.72 -7.67 -3.82
CA ALA A 46 6.05 -6.77 -4.75
C ALA A 46 5.44 -5.55 -4.03
N VAL A 47 4.81 -5.77 -2.87
CA VAL A 47 4.25 -4.71 -2.03
C VAL A 47 5.35 -3.77 -1.53
N GLU A 48 6.49 -4.30 -1.08
CA GLU A 48 7.62 -3.47 -0.61
C GLU A 48 8.15 -2.54 -1.71
N GLU A 49 8.26 -3.05 -2.94
CA GLU A 49 8.66 -2.28 -4.11
C GLU A 49 7.59 -1.25 -4.51
N ALA A 50 6.30 -1.60 -4.44
CA ALA A 50 5.22 -0.65 -4.71
C ALA A 50 5.15 0.47 -3.67
N VAL A 51 5.37 0.17 -2.39
CA VAL A 51 5.52 1.19 -1.33
C VAL A 51 6.71 2.09 -1.66
N ALA A 52 7.85 1.52 -2.06
CA ALA A 52 9.01 2.32 -2.46
C ALA A 52 8.68 3.23 -3.66
N ALA A 53 7.96 2.72 -4.66
CA ALA A 53 7.54 3.50 -5.82
C ALA A 53 6.66 4.70 -5.43
N PHE A 54 5.65 4.45 -4.59
CA PHE A 54 4.74 5.47 -4.07
C PHE A 54 5.50 6.54 -3.27
N ILE A 55 6.35 6.14 -2.32
CA ILE A 55 7.13 7.08 -1.49
C ILE A 55 8.09 7.91 -2.35
N TRP A 56 8.77 7.30 -3.34
CA TRP A 56 9.60 8.06 -4.27
C TRP A 56 8.78 9.03 -5.13
N SER A 57 7.56 8.66 -5.51
CA SER A 57 6.69 9.54 -6.30
C SER A 57 6.24 10.73 -5.44
N ALA A 58 5.77 10.47 -4.23
CA ALA A 58 5.36 11.48 -3.27
C ALA A 58 6.48 12.49 -2.96
N LYS A 59 7.73 12.02 -2.81
CA LYS A 59 8.91 12.89 -2.60
C LYS A 59 9.13 13.87 -3.75
N MET A 60 8.80 13.48 -4.97
CA MET A 60 9.02 14.30 -6.16
C MET A 60 7.84 15.22 -6.50
N HIS A 61 6.66 14.94 -5.94
CA HIS A 61 5.40 15.61 -6.30
C HIS A 61 4.75 16.30 -5.10
N GLY A 62 5.52 17.09 -4.34
CA GLY A 62 4.96 18.00 -3.33
C GLY A 62 4.83 17.48 -1.90
N TYR A 63 5.26 16.25 -1.59
CA TYR A 63 5.18 15.65 -0.23
C TYR A 63 6.54 15.29 0.34
N LYS A 64 7.61 15.97 -0.08
CA LYS A 64 8.99 15.64 0.33
C LYS A 64 9.17 15.65 1.84
N ASP A 65 8.58 16.61 2.52
CA ASP A 65 8.60 16.80 3.97
C ASP A 65 8.00 15.60 4.74
N LEU A 66 6.88 15.06 4.26
CA LEU A 66 6.21 13.91 4.88
C LEU A 66 6.84 12.58 4.44
N ALA A 67 7.04 12.38 3.14
CA ALA A 67 7.52 11.13 2.57
C ALA A 67 8.99 10.84 2.91
N SER A 68 9.80 11.86 3.20
CA SER A 68 11.21 11.67 3.63
C SER A 68 11.34 11.13 5.05
N CYS A 69 10.29 11.20 5.87
CA CYS A 69 10.28 10.55 7.18
C CYS A 69 10.13 9.02 7.10
N ILE A 70 9.71 8.49 5.95
CA ILE A 70 9.57 7.05 5.73
C ILE A 70 10.91 6.46 5.25
N ASN A 71 11.54 5.67 6.10
CA ASN A 71 12.76 4.94 5.80
C ASN A 71 12.45 3.66 5.01
N LEU A 72 12.72 3.68 3.70
CA LEU A 72 12.49 2.54 2.82
C LEU A 72 13.41 1.33 3.06
N LYS A 73 14.45 1.46 3.90
CA LYS A 73 15.26 0.33 4.37
C LYS A 73 14.64 -0.39 5.57
N ASP A 74 13.63 0.23 6.20
CA ASP A 74 12.94 -0.30 7.37
C ASP A 74 11.65 -1.02 6.94
N HIS A 75 11.64 -2.35 7.12
CA HIS A 75 10.48 -3.19 6.79
C HIS A 75 9.24 -2.81 7.61
N HIS A 76 9.40 -2.33 8.84
CA HIS A 76 8.26 -1.90 9.65
C HIS A 76 7.57 -0.68 9.03
N GLN A 77 8.36 0.31 8.58
CA GLN A 77 7.79 1.52 7.99
C GLN A 77 7.11 1.25 6.66
N LYS A 78 7.67 0.33 5.85
CA LYS A 78 7.00 -0.18 4.65
C LYS A 78 5.69 -0.88 4.99
N ALA A 79 5.68 -1.73 6.02
CA ALA A 79 4.49 -2.42 6.47
C ALA A 79 3.39 -1.45 6.90
N VAL A 80 3.72 -0.37 7.63
CA VAL A 80 2.76 0.68 8.00
C VAL A 80 2.11 1.30 6.76
N VAL A 81 2.90 1.73 5.77
CA VAL A 81 2.34 2.33 4.53
C VAL A 81 1.46 1.33 3.78
N SER A 82 1.89 0.06 3.67
CA SER A 82 1.08 -0.98 3.03
C SER A 82 -0.22 -1.28 3.79
N ALA A 83 -0.24 -1.13 5.11
CA ALA A 83 -1.44 -1.32 5.93
C ALA A 83 -2.46 -0.20 5.68
N PHE A 84 -2.01 1.06 5.54
CA PHE A 84 -2.88 2.15 5.10
C PHE A 84 -3.40 1.91 3.69
N ALA A 85 -2.55 1.50 2.75
CA ALA A 85 -3.00 1.17 1.39
C ALA A 85 -4.04 0.04 1.37
N LYS A 86 -3.87 -0.98 2.23
CA LYS A 86 -4.87 -2.04 2.41
C LYS A 86 -6.19 -1.50 2.95
N MET A 87 -6.16 -0.63 3.97
CA MET A 87 -7.36 0.01 4.50
C MET A 87 -8.10 0.77 3.40
N VAL A 88 -7.41 1.65 2.66
CA VAL A 88 -8.03 2.41 1.55
C VAL A 88 -8.63 1.48 0.49
N ALA A 89 -7.92 0.40 0.13
CA ALA A 89 -8.43 -0.56 -0.84
C ALA A 89 -9.67 -1.33 -0.34
N THR A 90 -9.71 -1.69 0.94
CA THR A 90 -10.87 -2.31 1.58
C THR A 90 -12.05 -1.36 1.56
N ASP A 91 -11.87 -0.13 2.04
CA ASP A 91 -12.95 0.87 2.14
C ASP A 91 -13.50 1.23 0.76
N ALA A 92 -12.64 1.33 -0.26
CA ALA A 92 -13.06 1.53 -1.65
C ALA A 92 -13.90 0.35 -2.18
N GLY A 93 -13.56 -0.88 -1.77
CA GLY A 93 -14.33 -2.08 -2.08
C GLY A 93 -15.69 -2.12 -1.39
N GLU A 94 -15.76 -1.72 -0.11
CA GLU A 94 -17.01 -1.62 0.66
C GLU A 94 -17.93 -0.52 0.12
N ALA A 95 -17.35 0.57 -0.38
CA ALA A 95 -18.07 1.61 -1.12
C ALA A 95 -18.52 1.17 -2.54
N ASN A 96 -18.25 -0.08 -2.93
CA ASN A 96 -18.58 -0.65 -4.24
C ASN A 96 -18.01 0.18 -5.41
N ILE A 97 -16.82 0.77 -5.22
CA ILE A 97 -16.10 1.47 -6.27
C ILE A 97 -15.54 0.41 -7.23
N LYS A 98 -16.04 0.41 -8.46
CA LYS A 98 -15.56 -0.47 -9.54
C LYS A 98 -14.59 0.28 -10.42
N PHE A 99 -13.54 -0.38 -10.85
CA PHE A 99 -12.58 0.20 -11.79
C PHE A 99 -12.92 -0.24 -13.21
N THR A 100 -12.92 0.70 -14.14
CA THR A 100 -13.07 0.44 -15.58
C THR A 100 -11.99 1.17 -16.35
N LEU A 101 -11.57 0.62 -17.49
CA LEU A 101 -10.76 1.35 -18.45
C LEU A 101 -11.67 2.25 -19.29
N HIS A 102 -11.21 3.46 -19.60
CA HIS A 102 -11.87 4.27 -20.59
C HIS A 102 -11.65 3.66 -21.98
N PRO A 103 -12.70 3.52 -22.81
CA PRO A 103 -12.60 2.82 -24.09
C PRO A 103 -11.64 3.50 -25.08
N GLU A 104 -11.48 4.82 -24.98
CA GLU A 104 -10.69 5.62 -25.93
C GLU A 104 -9.46 6.32 -25.32
N LYS A 105 -9.40 6.40 -23.98
CA LYS A 105 -8.34 7.08 -23.25
C LYS A 105 -7.66 5.98 -22.46
N ASP A 106 -6.33 5.88 -22.54
CA ASP A 106 -5.56 4.89 -21.77
C ASP A 106 -5.51 5.30 -20.28
N ASP A 107 -6.70 5.35 -19.67
CA ASP A 107 -7.00 5.91 -18.36
C ASP A 107 -8.02 5.05 -17.61
N LEU A 108 -7.87 5.05 -16.29
CA LEU A 108 -8.77 4.36 -15.37
C LEU A 108 -9.86 5.30 -14.89
N PHE A 109 -11.07 4.75 -14.77
CA PHE A 109 -12.25 5.43 -14.28
C PHE A 109 -12.84 4.65 -13.11
N ALA A 110 -13.31 5.38 -12.10
CA ALA A 110 -14.14 4.87 -11.03
C ALA A 110 -15.59 4.84 -11.50
N ARG A 111 -16.25 3.70 -11.33
CA ARG A 111 -17.68 3.51 -11.53
C ARG A 111 -18.33 3.24 -10.18
N ILE A 112 -19.34 4.02 -9.86
CA ILE A 112 -20.16 3.87 -8.66
C ILE A 112 -21.58 3.57 -9.12
N ASP A 113 -22.12 2.42 -8.75
CA ASP A 113 -23.50 2.07 -9.08
C ASP A 113 -24.45 2.80 -8.11
N CYS A 114 -25.22 3.77 -8.61
CA CYS A 114 -26.23 4.51 -7.86
C CYS A 114 -27.65 4.06 -8.28
N PRO A 115 -28.70 4.36 -7.47
CA PRO A 115 -30.09 4.01 -7.82
C PRO A 115 -30.54 4.55 -9.19
N ASP A 116 -30.07 5.74 -9.57
CA ASP A 116 -30.43 6.40 -10.84
C ASP A 116 -29.51 6.01 -12.01
N GLY A 117 -28.56 5.09 -11.81
CA GLY A 117 -27.61 4.62 -12.81
C GLY A 117 -26.14 4.68 -12.35
N PRO A 118 -25.21 4.14 -13.16
CA PRO A 118 -23.79 4.17 -12.83
C PRO A 118 -23.20 5.57 -13.05
N ASN A 119 -22.63 6.15 -12.00
CA ASN A 119 -21.82 7.35 -12.11
C ASN A 119 -20.38 6.98 -12.43
N ILE A 120 -19.76 7.69 -13.38
CA ILE A 120 -18.41 7.39 -13.87
C ILE A 120 -17.53 8.63 -13.72
N TYR A 121 -16.41 8.48 -13.02
CA TYR A 121 -15.45 9.55 -12.72
C TYR A 121 -14.04 9.13 -13.14
N PRO A 122 -13.17 10.06 -13.58
CA PRO A 122 -11.75 9.76 -13.71
C PRO A 122 -11.21 9.25 -12.38
N LEU A 123 -10.54 8.10 -12.38
CA LEU A 123 -9.98 7.54 -11.16
C LEU A 123 -8.77 8.37 -10.74
N ASN A 124 -8.95 9.16 -9.69
CA ASN A 124 -7.88 9.97 -9.07
C ASN A 124 -7.91 9.78 -7.54
N LEU A 125 -6.80 10.07 -6.87
CA LEU A 125 -6.72 10.01 -5.41
C LEU A 125 -7.56 11.09 -4.73
N LYS A 126 -7.99 12.14 -5.44
CA LYS A 126 -8.87 13.20 -4.92
C LYS A 126 -10.32 12.76 -4.71
N LEU A 127 -10.74 11.66 -5.34
CA LEU A 127 -12.06 11.05 -5.10
C LEU A 127 -12.16 10.47 -3.69
N LEU A 128 -11.04 10.32 -2.99
CA LEU A 128 -10.95 9.64 -1.71
C LEU A 128 -10.60 10.66 -0.61
N SER A 129 -11.41 10.71 0.44
CA SER A 129 -11.14 11.51 1.63
C SER A 129 -11.70 10.81 2.87
N TYR A 130 -10.96 10.88 3.98
CA TYR A 130 -11.47 10.51 5.31
C TYR A 130 -11.98 11.73 6.09
N ASN A 131 -11.65 12.94 5.63
CA ASN A 131 -12.10 14.18 6.22
C ASN A 131 -13.45 14.60 5.61
N PRO A 132 -14.41 15.10 6.43
CA PRO A 132 -15.65 15.70 5.92
C PRO A 132 -15.39 16.88 4.98
N ASP A 133 -14.35 17.66 5.25
CA ASP A 133 -13.77 18.62 4.32
C ASP A 133 -12.68 17.92 3.51
N SER A 134 -12.91 17.75 2.20
CA SER A 134 -11.96 17.06 1.32
C SER A 134 -10.64 17.79 1.13
N GLU A 135 -10.59 19.10 1.43
CA GLU A 135 -9.39 19.93 1.33
C GLU A 135 -8.55 19.93 2.62
N ASP A 136 -9.10 19.42 3.73
CA ASP A 136 -8.38 19.34 5.01
C ASP A 136 -7.31 18.24 4.97
N GLU A 137 -6.06 18.61 5.27
CA GLU A 137 -4.92 17.68 5.35
C GLU A 137 -4.74 17.05 6.74
N SER A 138 -5.63 17.35 7.70
CA SER A 138 -5.54 16.84 9.06
C SER A 138 -5.57 15.30 9.08
N LEU A 139 -4.58 14.72 9.73
CA LEU A 139 -4.39 13.27 9.76
C LEU A 139 -5.31 12.55 10.75
N GLU A 140 -6.08 13.29 11.56
CA GLU A 140 -6.79 12.73 12.72
C GLU A 140 -7.91 11.77 12.31
N PHE A 141 -8.67 12.05 11.25
CA PHE A 141 -9.72 11.13 10.79
C PHE A 141 -9.14 9.86 10.17
N VAL A 142 -8.11 9.97 9.31
CA VAL A 142 -7.49 8.79 8.71
C VAL A 142 -6.78 7.94 9.78
N LEU A 143 -6.18 8.57 10.78
CA LEU A 143 -5.56 7.87 11.90
C LEU A 143 -6.61 7.14 12.73
N LYS A 144 -7.73 7.80 13.04
CA LYS A 144 -8.85 7.20 13.78
C LYS A 144 -9.47 6.04 12.99
N ALA A 145 -9.69 6.20 11.68
CA ALA A 145 -10.18 5.15 10.81
C ALA A 145 -9.21 3.95 10.83
N PHE A 146 -7.91 4.21 10.71
CA PHE A 146 -6.90 3.16 10.80
C PHE A 146 -6.90 2.46 12.15
N GLU A 147 -6.89 3.20 13.26
CA GLU A 147 -6.88 2.64 14.61
C GLU A 147 -8.16 1.83 14.90
N SER A 148 -9.30 2.19 14.32
CA SER A 148 -10.59 1.48 14.49
C SER A 148 -10.61 0.06 13.89
N ASN A 149 -9.67 -0.26 12.99
CA ASN A 149 -9.47 -1.61 12.45
C ASN A 149 -8.82 -2.58 13.45
N PHE A 150 -8.57 -2.14 14.67
CA PHE A 150 -7.87 -2.88 15.71
C PHE A 150 -8.58 -2.75 17.05
N ASN A 151 -8.54 -3.82 17.84
CA ASN A 151 -9.13 -3.82 19.18
C ASN A 151 -8.41 -2.82 20.12
N ASP A 152 -7.09 -2.74 19.99
CA ASP A 152 -6.24 -1.83 20.76
C ASP A 152 -4.90 -1.56 20.05
N GLU A 153 -4.13 -0.62 20.58
CA GLU A 153 -2.84 -0.21 20.03
C GLU A 153 -1.78 -1.34 20.02
N ASN A 154 -1.82 -2.25 21.00
CA ASN A 154 -0.88 -3.38 21.04
C ASN A 154 -1.19 -4.39 19.94
N ALA A 155 -2.47 -4.67 19.68
CA ALA A 155 -2.91 -5.51 18.59
C ALA A 155 -2.49 -4.92 17.22
N MET A 156 -2.62 -3.61 17.06
CA MET A 156 -2.15 -2.87 15.88
C MET A 156 -0.64 -3.05 15.67
N ILE A 157 0.17 -2.72 16.68
CA ILE A 157 1.63 -2.83 16.58
C ILE A 157 2.06 -4.29 16.35
N LYS A 158 1.42 -5.26 17.00
CA LYS A 158 1.68 -6.69 16.77
C LYS A 158 1.38 -7.11 15.33
N LYS A 159 0.28 -6.63 14.73
CA LYS A 159 -0.07 -6.92 13.33
C LYS A 159 0.95 -6.31 12.36
N ILE A 160 1.33 -5.06 12.57
CA ILE A 160 2.34 -4.36 11.75
C ILE A 160 3.70 -5.06 11.85
N ASN A 161 4.12 -5.40 13.07
CA ASN A 161 5.38 -6.12 13.30
C ASN A 161 5.36 -7.48 12.61
N ARG A 162 4.26 -8.23 12.70
CA ARG A 162 4.10 -9.50 11.96
C ARG A 162 4.20 -9.30 10.44
N GLN A 163 3.57 -8.26 9.89
CA GLN A 163 3.67 -7.93 8.47
C GLN A 163 5.10 -7.58 8.04
N SER A 164 5.85 -6.88 8.88
CA SER A 164 7.25 -6.54 8.59
C SER A 164 8.20 -7.74 8.59
N THR A 165 7.89 -8.80 9.35
CA THR A 165 8.73 -10.01 9.43
C THR A 165 8.27 -11.12 8.49
N LEU A 166 7.01 -11.08 8.05
CA LEU A 166 6.35 -12.11 7.23
C LEU A 166 7.20 -12.56 6.03
N ARG A 167 7.86 -11.62 5.33
CA ARG A 167 8.75 -11.95 4.21
C ARG A 167 9.90 -12.88 4.62
N ASN A 168 10.55 -12.58 5.74
CA ASN A 168 11.66 -13.37 6.25
C ASN A 168 11.16 -14.68 6.87
N ASP A 169 10.03 -14.64 7.58
CA ASP A 169 9.46 -15.82 8.25
C ASP A 169 9.02 -16.90 7.25
N VAL A 170 8.71 -16.53 6.01
CA VAL A 170 8.26 -17.46 4.96
C VAL A 170 9.43 -18.16 4.27
N ILE A 171 10.56 -17.46 4.04
CA ILE A 171 11.75 -18.07 3.41
C ILE A 171 12.63 -18.78 4.44
N TYR A 172 12.83 -18.17 5.61
CA TYR A 172 13.78 -18.69 6.59
C TYR A 172 13.09 -19.66 7.54
N ALA A 173 13.73 -20.81 7.75
CA ALA A 173 13.28 -21.75 8.75
C ALA A 173 13.28 -21.08 10.13
N SER A 174 12.09 -20.94 10.71
CA SER A 174 11.95 -20.59 12.11
C SER A 174 12.28 -21.82 12.98
N LYS A 175 12.36 -21.64 14.31
CA LYS A 175 12.44 -22.79 15.24
C LYS A 175 11.26 -23.76 15.09
N SER A 176 10.15 -23.31 14.50
CA SER A 176 8.95 -24.07 14.17
C SER A 176 8.94 -24.61 12.73
N GLY A 177 10.03 -24.48 11.97
CA GLY A 177 10.12 -24.89 10.56
C GLY A 177 9.67 -23.80 9.58
N ILE A 178 9.49 -24.19 8.31
CA ILE A 178 8.96 -23.32 7.25
C ILE A 178 7.42 -23.30 7.36
N PRO A 179 6.77 -22.13 7.39
CA PRO A 179 5.31 -22.06 7.41
C PRO A 179 4.71 -22.77 6.19
N HIS A 180 3.88 -23.78 6.41
CA HIS A 180 3.11 -24.40 5.33
C HIS A 180 1.96 -23.47 4.94
N MET A 181 1.94 -23.01 3.70
CA MET A 181 0.79 -22.29 3.14
C MET A 181 -0.15 -23.28 2.46
N THR A 182 -1.42 -23.27 2.85
CA THR A 182 -2.47 -23.99 2.13
C THR A 182 -2.84 -23.22 0.87
N ASP A 183 -3.29 -23.92 -0.17
CA ASP A 183 -3.66 -23.30 -1.44
C ASP A 183 -4.74 -22.21 -1.28
N GLY A 184 -5.75 -22.47 -0.45
CA GLY A 184 -6.81 -21.49 -0.15
C GLY A 184 -6.28 -20.22 0.54
N ASN A 185 -5.32 -20.38 1.47
CA ASN A 185 -4.69 -19.23 2.11
C ASN A 185 -3.79 -18.47 1.14
N LEU A 186 -3.03 -19.18 0.30
CA LEU A 186 -2.18 -18.55 -0.72
C LEU A 186 -3.01 -17.69 -1.68
N GLN A 187 -4.09 -18.23 -2.24
CA GLN A 187 -4.93 -17.50 -3.20
C GLN A 187 -5.55 -16.24 -2.60
N LEU A 188 -6.03 -16.32 -1.35
CA LEU A 188 -6.53 -15.15 -0.64
C LEU A 188 -5.44 -14.09 -0.48
N GLN A 189 -4.23 -14.49 -0.07
CA GLN A 189 -3.12 -13.56 0.12
C GLN A 189 -2.61 -12.97 -1.20
N LEU A 190 -2.52 -13.76 -2.27
CA LEU A 190 -2.15 -13.28 -3.61
C LEU A 190 -3.12 -12.20 -4.10
N ARG A 191 -4.42 -12.42 -3.90
CA ARG A 191 -5.45 -11.43 -4.23
C ARG A 191 -5.29 -10.15 -3.40
N GLU A 192 -5.18 -10.28 -2.08
CA GLU A 192 -5.07 -9.11 -1.18
C GLU A 192 -3.80 -8.29 -1.46
N TYR A 193 -2.62 -8.93 -1.51
CA TYR A 193 -1.37 -8.23 -1.76
C TYR A 193 -1.26 -7.74 -3.21
N GLY A 194 -1.84 -8.46 -4.16
CA GLY A 194 -1.96 -8.01 -5.56
C GLY A 194 -2.73 -6.70 -5.66
N LEU A 195 -3.90 -6.60 -5.01
CA LEU A 195 -4.69 -5.38 -4.96
C LEU A 195 -3.92 -4.20 -4.33
N VAL A 196 -3.28 -4.44 -3.19
CA VAL A 196 -2.47 -3.40 -2.51
C VAL A 196 -1.31 -2.93 -3.39
N THR A 197 -0.61 -3.87 -4.02
CA THR A 197 0.54 -3.57 -4.89
C THR A 197 0.10 -2.75 -6.09
N MET A 198 -0.97 -3.17 -6.79
CA MET A 198 -1.51 -2.44 -7.94
C MET A 198 -2.04 -1.07 -7.54
N GLY A 199 -2.73 -0.96 -6.39
CA GLY A 199 -3.20 0.32 -5.85
C GLY A 199 -2.08 1.30 -5.57
N LEU A 200 -0.96 0.84 -4.99
CA LEU A 200 0.22 1.67 -4.72
C LEU A 200 0.95 2.09 -6.00
N ILE A 201 1.08 1.18 -6.98
CA ILE A 201 1.63 1.52 -8.31
C ILE A 201 0.75 2.58 -8.99
N TRP A 202 -0.57 2.38 -8.98
CA TRP A 202 -1.52 3.35 -9.53
C TRP A 202 -1.42 4.70 -8.80
N ALA A 203 -1.40 4.72 -7.47
CA ALA A 203 -1.25 5.94 -6.68
C ALA A 203 0.05 6.69 -7.00
N ALA A 204 1.16 5.96 -7.24
CA ALA A 204 2.41 6.57 -7.66
C ALA A 204 2.29 7.25 -9.04
N ILE A 205 1.57 6.64 -9.97
CA ILE A 205 1.29 7.19 -11.31
C ILE A 205 0.35 8.40 -11.21
N ASP A 206 -0.70 8.31 -10.39
CA ASP A 206 -1.68 9.37 -10.19
C ASP A 206 -1.05 10.64 -9.61
N LEU A 207 -0.17 10.48 -8.62
CA LEU A 207 0.65 11.58 -8.08
C LEU A 207 1.49 12.27 -9.17
N SER A 208 2.04 11.49 -10.11
CA SER A 208 2.83 12.05 -11.19
C SER A 208 1.99 12.77 -12.24
N ARG A 209 0.73 12.36 -12.43
CA ARG A 209 -0.23 13.01 -13.34
C ARG A 209 -0.70 14.34 -12.76
N HIS A 210 -0.90 14.39 -11.45
CA HIS A 210 -1.36 15.57 -10.72
C HIS A 210 -0.21 16.24 -9.95
N LYS A 211 0.99 16.30 -10.58
CA LYS A 211 2.24 16.75 -9.94
C LYS A 211 2.21 18.17 -9.37
N ASP A 212 1.32 19.02 -9.89
CA ASP A 212 1.18 20.43 -9.52
C ASP A 212 0.05 20.62 -8.50
N GLU A 213 -0.57 19.53 -8.02
CA GLU A 213 -1.72 19.54 -7.13
C GLU A 213 -1.38 18.82 -5.84
N ARG A 214 -1.80 19.41 -4.73
CA ARG A 214 -1.76 18.76 -3.42
C ARG A 214 -3.07 18.01 -3.20
N ILE A 215 -2.95 16.74 -2.86
CA ILE A 215 -4.02 15.77 -2.67
C ILE A 215 -4.06 15.48 -1.17
N PRO A 216 -5.08 15.95 -0.45
CA PRO A 216 -5.13 15.88 1.01
C PRO A 216 -4.98 14.47 1.57
N LEU A 217 -5.63 13.47 0.96
CA LEU A 217 -5.48 12.07 1.37
C LEU A 217 -4.02 11.61 1.44
N VAL A 218 -3.17 12.05 0.52
CA VAL A 218 -1.76 11.65 0.49
C VAL A 218 -1.01 12.26 1.67
N ALA A 219 -1.27 13.53 1.98
CA ALA A 219 -0.71 14.19 3.15
C ALA A 219 -1.18 13.53 4.46
N GLN A 220 -2.48 13.24 4.56
CA GLN A 220 -3.10 12.55 5.70
C GLN A 220 -2.45 11.18 5.94
N VAL A 221 -2.38 10.33 4.91
CA VAL A 221 -1.82 8.97 5.01
C VAL A 221 -0.33 8.98 5.36
N LEU A 222 0.47 9.85 4.73
CA LEU A 222 1.91 9.94 5.04
C LEU A 222 2.15 10.46 6.46
N GLY A 223 1.37 11.46 6.89
CA GLY A 223 1.41 11.99 8.25
C GLY A 223 1.03 10.94 9.30
N ALA A 224 -0.05 10.21 9.06
CA ALA A 224 -0.50 9.13 9.93
C ALA A 224 0.50 7.96 9.97
N ALA A 225 1.03 7.55 8.81
CA ALA A 225 2.03 6.49 8.71
C ALA A 225 3.28 6.82 9.52
N LYS A 226 3.77 8.06 9.43
CA LYS A 226 4.89 8.54 10.27
C LYS A 226 4.56 8.40 11.76
N ARG A 227 3.37 8.85 12.20
CA ARG A 227 2.96 8.78 13.61
C ARG A 227 2.88 7.36 14.13
N ILE A 228 2.34 6.42 13.34
CA ILE A 228 2.28 5.00 13.69
C ILE A 228 3.67 4.36 13.72
N ALA A 229 4.53 4.66 12.76
CA ALA A 229 5.91 4.18 12.74
C ALA A 229 6.68 4.62 14.00
N ASP A 230 6.53 5.89 14.41
CA ASP A 230 7.15 6.42 15.62
C ASP A 230 6.63 5.73 16.89
N LYS A 231 5.31 5.46 16.98
CA LYS A 231 4.71 4.71 18.10
C LYS A 231 5.30 3.30 18.20
N ALA A 232 5.34 2.57 17.08
CA ALA A 232 5.87 1.20 17.02
C ALA A 232 7.35 1.15 17.46
N ALA A 233 8.18 2.06 16.94
CA ALA A 233 9.60 2.13 17.28
C ALA A 233 9.85 2.43 18.78
N ARG A 234 8.99 3.22 19.43
CA ARG A 234 9.08 3.49 20.88
C ARG A 234 8.75 2.25 21.72
N LYS A 235 7.71 1.49 21.37
CA LYS A 235 7.35 0.26 22.09
C LYS A 235 8.42 -0.82 21.97
N ASP A 236 8.99 -1.00 20.78
CA ASP A 236 10.08 -1.97 20.59
C ASP A 236 11.31 -1.64 21.43
N LYS A 237 11.65 -0.35 21.57
CA LYS A 237 12.73 0.11 22.45
C LYS A 237 12.43 -0.15 23.93
N ALA A 238 11.20 0.07 24.37
CA ALA A 238 10.78 -0.20 25.75
C ALA A 238 10.89 -1.69 26.07
N ALA A 239 10.34 -2.56 25.22
CA ALA A 239 10.37 -4.01 25.40
C ALA A 239 11.79 -4.60 25.45
N ARG A 240 12.74 -4.01 24.71
CA ARG A 240 14.17 -4.42 24.78
C ARG A 240 14.83 -4.03 26.09
N LYS A 241 14.48 -2.88 26.67
CA LYS A 241 15.02 -2.46 27.97
C LYS A 241 14.52 -3.34 29.10
N ASP A 242 13.27 -3.78 29.04
CA ASP A 242 12.68 -4.63 30.08
C ASP A 242 13.25 -6.05 30.08
N LYS A 243 13.67 -6.57 28.92
CA LYS A 243 14.34 -7.87 28.79
C LYS A 243 15.81 -7.87 29.21
N ALA A 244 16.41 -6.70 29.35
CA ALA A 244 17.82 -6.53 29.73
C ALA A 244 18.01 -6.31 31.24
N LYS A 245 16.90 -6.26 32.00
CA LYS A 245 16.86 -6.23 33.46
C LYS A 245 16.50 -7.60 34.00
#